data_AF-A0A1G9V6S2-F1
#
_entry.id   AF-A0A1G9V6S2-F1
#
_cell.length_a   1.000
_cell.length_b   1.000
_cell.length_c   1.000
_cell.angle_alpha   90.00
_cell.angle_beta   90.00
_cell.angle_gamma   90.00
#
_symmetry.space_group_name_H-M   'P 1'
#
loop_
_entity.id
_entity.type
_entity.pdbx_description
1 polymer ?
#
loop_
_entity_poly.entity_id
_entity_poly.type
_entity_poly.pdbx_seq_one_letter_code
_entity_poly.pdbx_strand_id
1 'polypeptide(L)'
;MKAETWIFVICTVFFVLVTPAYWFVTDGTDKGGDWTGTSALTMTALLTAMVALYLGFHAKKMDARPEDRKDGEIADGAGELGFFPPYSWWPLWCAATLGVIVSGIAAGAWWLAIIGAVLGAVALSGLVFEYYRGEHAH
;
A
#
# COMPACT_ATOMS: atom_id res chain seq x y z
N MET A 1 5.03 2.49 17.73
CA MET A 1 3.88 3.02 16.96
C MET A 1 3.71 4.53 17.04
N LYS A 2 4.09 5.21 18.15
CA LYS A 2 3.91 6.68 18.25
C LYS A 2 4.80 7.44 17.27
N ALA A 3 6.06 7.03 17.10
CA ALA A 3 6.99 7.67 16.19
C ALA A 3 6.53 7.52 14.73
N GLU A 4 6.10 6.32 14.35
CA GLU A 4 5.58 5.96 13.03
C GLU A 4 4.32 6.77 12.70
N THR A 5 3.44 6.96 13.67
CA THR A 5 2.26 7.86 13.53
C THR A 5 2.70 9.30 13.25
N TRP A 6 3.67 9.81 14.03
CA TRP A 6 4.13 11.19 13.90
C TRP A 6 4.75 11.50 12.54
N ILE A 7 5.46 10.55 11.93
CA ILE A 7 6.00 10.68 10.57
C ILE A 7 4.87 10.99 9.58
N PHE A 8 3.79 10.20 9.59
CA PHE A 8 2.67 10.42 8.67
C PHE A 8 1.81 11.63 9.03
N VAL A 9 1.72 12.02 10.32
CA VAL A 9 1.06 13.26 10.73
C VAL A 9 1.79 14.47 10.15
N ILE A 10 3.13 14.51 10.23
CA ILE A 10 3.93 15.61 9.68
C ILE A 10 3.74 15.69 8.15
N CYS A 11 3.80 14.56 7.45
CA CYS A 11 3.52 14.51 6.02
C CYS A 11 2.11 15.02 5.69
N THR A 12 1.10 14.63 6.47
CA THR A 12 -0.28 15.08 6.29
C THR A 12 -0.40 16.58 6.47
N VAL A 13 0.16 17.13 7.55
CA VAL A 13 0.15 18.59 7.80
C VAL A 13 0.84 19.32 6.64
N PHE A 14 1.98 18.82 6.18
CA PHE A 14 2.69 19.39 5.03
C PHE A 14 1.81 19.41 3.78
N PHE A 15 1.22 18.27 3.37
CA PHE A 15 0.39 18.22 2.16
C PHE A 15 -0.90 19.02 2.30
N VAL A 16 -1.52 19.07 3.48
CA VAL A 16 -2.70 19.92 3.75
C VAL A 16 -2.38 21.40 3.62
N LEU A 17 -1.17 21.84 3.95
CA LEU A 17 -0.74 23.23 3.79
C LEU A 17 -0.29 23.53 2.35
N VAL A 18 0.46 22.62 1.72
CA VAL A 18 1.01 22.80 0.37
C VAL A 18 -0.09 22.74 -0.69
N THR A 19 -1.10 21.88 -0.54
CA THR A 19 -2.19 21.75 -1.53
C THR A 19 -2.92 23.08 -1.80
N PRO A 20 -3.46 23.81 -0.80
CA PRO A 20 -4.08 25.10 -1.04
C PRO A 20 -3.07 26.18 -1.45
N ALA A 21 -1.86 26.17 -0.89
CA ALA A 21 -0.81 27.11 -1.31
C ALA A 21 -0.48 26.96 -2.80
N TYR A 22 -0.37 25.72 -3.28
CA TYR A 22 -0.15 25.39 -4.68
C TYR A 22 -1.30 25.86 -5.57
N TRP A 23 -2.55 25.66 -5.13
CA TRP A 23 -3.72 26.17 -5.84
C TRP A 23 -3.65 27.70 -6.00
N PHE A 24 -3.43 28.45 -4.92
CA PHE A 24 -3.38 29.91 -4.98
C PHE A 24 -2.21 30.44 -5.82
N VAL A 25 -1.06 29.75 -5.82
CA VAL A 25 0.09 30.12 -6.65
C VAL A 25 -0.21 29.87 -8.13
N THR A 26 -0.85 28.76 -8.47
CA THR A 26 -1.16 28.42 -9.87
C THR A 26 -2.31 29.26 -10.42
N ASP A 27 -3.31 29.58 -9.60
CA ASP A 27 -4.44 30.44 -9.98
C ASP A 27 -4.01 31.88 -10.32
N GLY A 28 -2.91 32.37 -9.72
CA GLY A 28 -2.32 33.67 -10.05
C GLY A 28 -1.61 33.74 -11.41
N THR A 29 -1.57 32.65 -12.18
CA THR A 29 -0.96 32.58 -13.52
C THR A 29 -2.01 32.79 -14.61
N ASP A 30 -1.62 33.28 -15.79
CA ASP A 30 -2.50 33.49 -16.96
C ASP A 30 -3.29 32.24 -17.42
N LYS A 31 -2.94 31.05 -16.92
CA LYS A 31 -3.56 29.76 -17.23
C LYS A 31 -4.64 29.33 -16.24
N GLY A 32 -4.82 30.05 -15.12
CA GLY A 32 -5.70 29.65 -14.02
C GLY A 32 -5.16 28.46 -13.20
N GLY A 33 -5.90 28.07 -12.15
CA GLY A 33 -5.49 27.01 -11.22
C GLY A 33 -5.24 25.64 -11.88
N ASP A 34 -4.14 24.97 -11.50
CA ASP A 34 -3.80 23.63 -11.99
C ASP A 34 -4.56 22.53 -11.25
N TRP A 35 -5.62 22.04 -11.87
CA TRP A 35 -6.44 20.94 -11.36
C TRP A 35 -5.70 19.60 -11.30
N THR A 36 -4.76 19.33 -12.20
CA THR A 36 -4.06 18.04 -12.26
C THR A 36 -3.13 17.90 -11.07
N GLY A 37 -2.28 18.93 -10.84
CA GLY A 37 -1.38 18.98 -9.70
C GLY A 37 -2.13 19.02 -8.37
N THR A 38 -3.17 19.87 -8.28
CA THR A 38 -3.95 20.02 -7.05
C THR A 38 -4.69 18.73 -6.68
N SER A 39 -5.22 17.99 -7.66
CA SER A 39 -5.87 16.70 -7.41
C SER A 39 -4.88 15.66 -6.88
N ALA A 40 -3.68 15.58 -7.46
CA ALA A 40 -2.64 14.66 -6.99
C ALA A 40 -2.18 14.98 -5.56
N LEU A 41 -1.97 16.26 -5.23
CA LEU A 41 -1.61 16.70 -3.88
C LEU A 41 -2.73 16.42 -2.87
N THR A 42 -3.98 16.66 -3.25
CA THR A 42 -5.15 16.35 -2.41
C THR A 42 -5.24 14.86 -2.11
N MET A 43 -5.11 13.99 -3.12
CA MET A 43 -5.13 12.54 -2.91
C MET A 43 -3.96 12.07 -2.05
N THR A 44 -2.78 12.68 -2.20
CA THR A 44 -1.62 12.38 -1.35
C THR A 44 -1.86 12.79 0.10
N ALA A 45 -2.47 13.95 0.35
CA ALA A 45 -2.86 14.39 1.69
C ALA A 45 -3.84 13.41 2.35
N LEU A 46 -4.83 12.93 1.59
CA LEU A 46 -5.80 11.94 2.07
C LEU A 46 -5.13 10.59 2.36
N LEU A 47 -4.20 10.15 1.52
CA LEU A 47 -3.43 8.91 1.73
C LEU A 47 -2.62 8.99 3.03
N THR A 48 -1.85 10.05 3.24
CA THR A 48 -1.04 10.20 4.46
C THR A 48 -1.92 10.35 5.69
N ALA A 49 -3.07 11.04 5.57
CA ALA A 49 -4.04 11.17 6.66
C ALA A 49 -4.64 9.81 7.03
N MET A 50 -5.02 8.99 6.06
CA MET A 50 -5.56 7.65 6.28
C MET A 50 -4.55 6.77 7.04
N VAL A 51 -3.28 6.79 6.63
CA VAL A 51 -2.21 6.03 7.30
C VAL A 51 -1.97 6.56 8.71
N ALA A 52 -1.89 7.89 8.90
CA ALA A 52 -1.72 8.52 10.21
C ALA A 52 -2.85 8.17 11.18
N LEU A 53 -4.10 8.18 10.70
CA LEU A 53 -5.27 7.80 11.51
C LEU A 53 -5.22 6.33 11.92
N TYR A 54 -4.92 5.43 10.98
CA TYR A 54 -4.82 4.00 11.25
C TYR A 54 -3.73 3.68 12.29
N LEU A 55 -2.51 4.22 12.09
CA LEU A 55 -1.40 4.01 13.01
C LEU A 55 -1.67 4.67 14.37
N GLY A 56 -2.23 5.88 14.38
CA GLY A 56 -2.55 6.61 15.60
C GLY A 56 -3.63 5.93 16.44
N PHE A 57 -4.60 5.28 15.80
CA PHE A 57 -5.60 4.46 16.48
C PHE A 57 -4.95 3.26 17.18
N HIS A 58 -4.06 2.54 16.49
CA HIS A 58 -3.37 1.39 17.08
C HIS A 58 -2.35 1.81 18.15
N ALA A 59 -1.64 2.93 17.96
CA ALA A 59 -0.69 3.47 18.93
C ALA A 59 -1.33 3.85 20.28
N LYS A 60 -2.64 4.09 20.32
CA LYS A 60 -3.39 4.34 21.56
C LYS A 60 -3.90 3.05 22.22
N LYS A 61 -4.00 1.96 21.48
CA LYS A 61 -4.58 0.68 21.95
C LYS A 61 -3.53 -0.36 22.32
N MET A 62 -2.35 -0.29 21.71
CA MET A 62 -1.26 -1.23 21.95
C MET A 62 -0.28 -0.68 22.98
N ASP A 63 0.23 -1.55 23.83
CA ASP A 63 1.35 -1.24 24.72
C ASP A 63 2.64 -0.99 23.92
N ALA A 64 3.62 -0.37 24.58
CA ALA A 64 4.92 -0.13 23.99
C ALA A 64 5.60 -1.47 23.66
N ARG A 65 5.84 -1.72 22.37
CA ARG A 65 6.56 -2.90 21.90
C ARG A 65 8.04 -2.81 22.27
N PRO A 66 8.79 -3.92 22.30
CA PRO A 66 10.23 -3.90 22.53
C PRO A 66 10.97 -2.94 21.58
N GLU A 67 10.56 -2.85 20.31
CA GLU A 67 11.11 -1.93 19.31
C GLU A 67 10.84 -0.42 19.58
N ASP A 68 9.85 -0.10 20.43
CA ASP A 68 9.52 1.27 20.83
C ASP A 68 10.30 1.71 22.09
N ARG A 69 10.97 0.77 22.78
CA ARG A 69 11.67 1.00 24.05
C ARG A 69 13.16 1.24 23.83
N LYS A 70 13.72 2.24 24.52
CA LYS A 70 15.16 2.53 24.49
C LYS A 70 16.00 1.57 25.34
N ASP A 71 15.33 0.87 26.25
CA ASP A 71 15.87 -0.08 27.22
C ASP A 71 15.45 -1.52 26.92
N GLY A 72 14.94 -1.79 25.70
CA GLY A 72 14.53 -3.13 25.30
C GLY A 72 15.73 -4.08 25.19
N GLU A 73 15.60 -5.28 25.75
CA GLU A 73 16.61 -6.33 25.61
C GLU A 73 16.27 -7.28 24.46
N ILE A 74 17.27 -7.97 23.92
CA ILE A 74 17.07 -8.95 22.83
C ILE A 74 16.11 -10.06 23.26
N ALA A 75 16.14 -10.44 24.54
CA ALA A 75 15.26 -11.45 25.11
C ALA A 75 13.77 -11.05 25.07
N ASP A 76 13.45 -9.74 25.07
CA ASP A 76 12.07 -9.25 25.01
C ASP A 76 11.39 -9.58 23.67
N GLY A 77 12.16 -9.90 22.63
CA GLY A 77 11.69 -10.28 21.29
C GLY A 77 11.74 -11.78 20.98
N ALA A 78 12.02 -12.65 21.98
CA ALA A 78 12.28 -14.07 21.76
C ALA A 78 11.04 -14.94 21.43
N GLY A 79 9.87 -14.33 21.26
CA GLY A 79 8.64 -15.03 20.88
C GLY A 79 8.57 -15.41 19.41
N GLU A 80 7.54 -16.17 19.03
CA GLU A 80 7.26 -16.45 17.61
C GLU A 80 6.82 -15.18 16.88
N LEU A 81 7.45 -14.87 15.74
CA LEU A 81 7.14 -13.70 14.91
C LEU A 81 5.84 -13.84 14.12
N GLY A 82 5.49 -15.08 13.75
CA GLY A 82 4.37 -15.41 12.87
C GLY A 82 4.78 -16.34 11.73
N PHE A 83 3.86 -16.55 10.80
CA PHE A 83 4.06 -17.42 9.65
C PHE A 83 4.72 -16.67 8.48
N PHE A 84 5.77 -17.26 7.92
CA PHE A 84 6.43 -16.79 6.71
C PHE A 84 6.48 -17.90 5.65
N PRO A 85 5.92 -17.68 4.45
CA PRO A 85 6.11 -18.53 3.27
C PRO A 85 7.59 -18.88 3.04
N PRO A 86 8.03 -20.15 3.15
CA PRO A 86 9.42 -20.51 2.86
C PRO A 86 9.74 -20.44 1.36
N TYR A 87 8.73 -20.65 0.51
CA TYR A 87 8.75 -20.41 -0.92
C TYR A 87 7.31 -20.26 -1.43
N SER A 88 7.12 -19.54 -2.54
CA SER A 88 5.85 -19.49 -3.28
C SER A 88 6.13 -19.09 -4.73
N TRP A 89 5.55 -19.83 -5.67
CA TRP A 89 5.62 -19.49 -7.10
C TRP A 89 4.48 -18.58 -7.56
N TRP A 90 3.45 -18.42 -6.75
CA TRP A 90 2.28 -17.61 -7.13
C TRP A 90 2.58 -16.13 -7.39
N PRO A 91 3.50 -15.45 -6.68
CA PRO A 91 3.87 -14.07 -7.00
C PRO A 91 4.42 -13.91 -8.42
N LEU A 92 5.18 -14.90 -8.93
CA LEU A 92 5.67 -14.90 -10.30
C LEU A 92 4.51 -14.93 -11.30
N TRP A 93 3.53 -15.81 -11.07
CA TRP A 93 2.36 -15.93 -11.95
C TRP A 93 1.46 -14.70 -11.89
N CYS A 94 1.29 -14.08 -10.72
CA CYS A 94 0.60 -12.80 -10.57
C CYS A 94 1.28 -11.68 -11.38
N ALA A 95 2.61 -11.60 -11.30
CA ALA A 95 3.38 -10.61 -12.07
C ALA A 95 3.31 -10.88 -13.59
N ALA A 96 3.45 -12.14 -14.00
CA ALA A 96 3.39 -12.54 -15.41
C ALA A 96 2.01 -12.25 -16.03
N THR A 97 0.93 -12.56 -15.31
CA THR A 97 -0.44 -12.29 -15.78
C THR A 97 -0.72 -10.79 -15.85
N LEU A 98 -0.27 -10.00 -14.88
CA LEU A 98 -0.32 -8.54 -14.98
C LEU A 98 0.48 -8.01 -16.18
N GLY A 99 1.66 -8.58 -16.44
CA GLY A 99 2.47 -8.27 -17.62
C GLY A 99 1.70 -8.50 -18.92
N VAL A 100 1.04 -9.66 -19.06
CA VAL A 100 0.18 -9.98 -20.22
C VAL A 100 -0.99 -9.00 -20.35
N ILE A 101 -1.64 -8.63 -19.24
CA ILE A 101 -2.74 -7.65 -19.25
C ILE A 101 -2.25 -6.31 -19.81
N VAL A 102 -1.16 -5.78 -19.26
CA VAL A 102 -0.59 -4.49 -19.66
C VAL A 102 -0.10 -4.52 -21.11
N SER A 103 0.60 -5.58 -21.53
CA SER A 103 1.03 -5.74 -22.92
C SER A 103 -0.14 -5.87 -23.89
N GLY A 104 -1.20 -6.59 -23.50
CA GLY A 104 -2.43 -6.71 -24.29
C GLY A 104 -3.12 -5.36 -24.50
N ILE A 105 -3.24 -4.55 -23.45
CA ILE A 105 -3.80 -3.19 -23.53
C ILE A 105 -2.93 -2.30 -24.42
N ALA A 106 -1.61 -2.31 -24.21
CA ALA A 106 -0.67 -1.50 -24.99
C ALA A 106 -0.69 -1.84 -26.49
N ALA A 107 -0.89 -3.11 -26.85
CA ALA A 107 -0.99 -3.56 -28.24
C ALA A 107 -2.42 -3.44 -28.84
N GLY A 108 -3.41 -2.95 -28.07
CA GLY A 108 -4.82 -2.92 -28.49
C GLY A 108 -5.47 -4.32 -28.60
N ALA A 109 -4.79 -5.36 -28.13
CA ALA A 109 -5.26 -6.74 -28.15
C ALA A 109 -6.12 -7.05 -26.92
N TRP A 110 -7.37 -6.56 -26.91
CA TRP A 110 -8.29 -6.74 -25.79
C TRP A 110 -8.54 -8.19 -25.39
N TRP A 111 -8.50 -9.12 -26.35
CA TRP A 111 -8.62 -10.55 -26.10
C TRP A 111 -7.48 -11.08 -25.21
N LEU A 112 -6.24 -10.60 -25.40
CA LEU A 112 -5.11 -10.94 -24.53
C LEU A 112 -5.28 -10.37 -23.13
N ALA A 113 -5.78 -9.14 -23.03
CA ALA A 113 -6.04 -8.51 -21.74
C ALA A 113 -7.09 -9.30 -20.93
N ILE A 114 -8.16 -9.77 -21.58
CA ILE A 114 -9.20 -10.61 -20.96
C ILE A 114 -8.62 -11.95 -20.50
N ILE A 115 -7.83 -12.63 -21.35
CA ILE A 115 -7.16 -13.89 -20.98
C ILE A 115 -6.24 -13.66 -19.77
N GLY A 116 -5.42 -12.60 -19.81
CA GLY A 116 -4.55 -12.23 -18.70
C GLY A 116 -5.31 -11.97 -17.41
N ALA A 117 -6.48 -11.32 -17.48
CA ALA A 117 -7.32 -11.06 -16.31
C ALA A 117 -7.91 -12.35 -15.71
N VAL A 118 -8.39 -13.28 -16.55
CA VAL A 118 -8.91 -14.58 -16.10
C VAL A 118 -7.80 -15.40 -15.44
N LEU A 119 -6.63 -15.50 -16.09
CA LEU A 119 -5.48 -16.21 -15.52
C LEU A 119 -4.96 -15.51 -14.26
N GLY A 120 -4.99 -14.18 -14.22
CA GLY A 120 -4.61 -13.38 -13.05
C GLY A 120 -5.53 -13.63 -11.85
N ALA A 121 -6.84 -13.77 -12.07
CA ALA A 121 -7.77 -14.16 -11.03
C ALA A 121 -7.46 -15.55 -10.46
N VAL A 122 -7.09 -16.50 -11.31
CA VAL A 122 -6.65 -17.85 -10.89
C VAL A 122 -5.33 -17.78 -10.11
N ALA A 123 -4.35 -17.02 -10.60
CA ALA A 123 -3.05 -16.85 -9.95
C ALA A 123 -3.19 -16.19 -8.57
N LEU A 124 -4.02 -15.14 -8.47
CA LEU A 124 -4.32 -14.46 -7.22
C LEU A 124 -5.05 -15.39 -6.23
N SER A 125 -6.03 -16.15 -6.71
CA SER A 125 -6.72 -17.15 -5.88
C SER A 125 -5.74 -18.20 -5.35
N GLY A 126 -4.83 -18.66 -6.21
CA GLY A 126 -3.73 -19.56 -5.82
C GLY A 126 -2.84 -18.96 -4.73
N LEU A 127 -2.42 -17.70 -4.88
CA LEU A 127 -1.62 -16.97 -3.88
C LEU A 127 -2.34 -16.85 -2.54
N VAL A 128 -3.62 -16.45 -2.55
CA VAL A 128 -4.40 -16.21 -1.33
C VAL A 128 -4.68 -17.52 -0.58
N PHE A 129 -4.99 -18.59 -1.31
CA PHE A 129 -5.37 -19.86 -0.71
C PHE A 129 -4.22 -20.85 -0.53
N GLU A 130 -2.98 -20.52 -0.92
CA GLU A 130 -1.83 -21.44 -0.93
C GLU A 130 -1.68 -22.24 0.36
N TYR A 131 -1.76 -21.56 1.51
CA TYR A 131 -1.58 -22.15 2.85
C TYR A 131 -2.89 -22.55 3.53
N TYR A 132 -4.03 -22.39 2.85
CA TYR A 132 -5.37 -22.72 3.36
C TYR A 132 -6.00 -23.91 2.63
N ARG A 133 -5.16 -24.78 2.03
CA ARG A 133 -5.58 -26.00 1.32
C ARG A 133 -5.81 -27.22 2.23
N GLY A 134 -5.61 -27.04 3.54
CA GLY A 134 -6.18 -27.88 4.59
C GLY A 134 -5.78 -29.35 4.66
N GLU A 135 -4.68 -29.80 4.04
CA GLU A 135 -4.40 -31.26 3.90
C GLU A 135 -5.46 -32.01 3.06
N HIS A 136 -6.17 -31.34 2.13
CA HIS A 136 -7.27 -31.94 1.36
C HIS A 136 -6.86 -32.53 0.00
N ALA A 137 -6.12 -33.63 0.05
CA ALA A 137 -6.32 -34.74 -0.87
C ALA A 137 -6.82 -35.91 -0.04
N HIS A 138 -7.92 -36.52 -0.47
CA HIS A 138 -8.12 -37.93 -0.19
C HIS A 138 -7.01 -38.75 -0.87
#